data_AF-A0A961DQ03-F1
#
_entry.id   AF-A0A961DQ03-F1
#
_cell.length_a   1.000
_cell.length_b   1.000
_cell.length_c   1.000
_cell.angle_alpha   90.00
_cell.angle_beta   90.00
_cell.angle_gamma   90.00
#
_symmetry.space_group_name_H-M   'P 1'
#
loop_
_entity.id
_entity.type
_entity.pdbx_description
1 polymer ?
#
loop_
_entity_poly.entity_id
_entity_poly.type
_entity_poly.pdbx_seq_one_letter_code
_entity_poly.pdbx_strand_id
1 'polypeptide(L)'
;LSDAGAAVVGVATIEIHDPADGGSALAAALERIDGYDWLVVTSPNGATRVLDALGDVRRLAGVGVAVIGPGTAEVFRSARIEPDLIPARYVAEGLLEAFPPAPEGGGRVLVAQAATAREVTVAGLRDAGWEVDVVAAYR
;
A
#
# COMPACT_ATOMS: atom_id res chain seq x y z
N LEU A 1 -21.62 13.17 -25.64
CA LEU A 1 -22.19 13.74 -24.40
C LEU A 1 -23.49 12.99 -24.14
N SER A 2 -23.61 11.98 -23.30
CA SER A 2 -22.76 11.48 -22.23
C SER A 2 -23.25 10.06 -21.96
N ASP A 3 -22.46 9.06 -22.35
CA ASP A 3 -22.87 7.66 -22.34
C ASP A 3 -21.89 6.85 -21.47
N ALA A 4 -22.43 5.85 -20.77
CA ALA A 4 -21.81 4.99 -19.75
C ALA A 4 -21.67 5.57 -18.33
N GLY A 5 -22.81 5.65 -17.63
CA GLY A 5 -22.89 5.72 -16.18
C GLY A 5 -22.38 4.44 -15.50
N ALA A 6 -21.08 4.38 -15.21
CA ALA A 6 -20.54 3.40 -14.28
C ALA A 6 -20.74 3.91 -12.84
N ALA A 7 -21.90 3.62 -12.26
CA ALA A 7 -22.05 3.66 -10.82
C ALA A 7 -21.25 2.47 -10.25
N VAL A 8 -20.07 2.75 -9.71
CA VAL A 8 -19.29 1.74 -8.98
C VAL A 8 -20.05 1.39 -7.72
N VAL A 9 -20.82 0.31 -7.78
CA VAL A 9 -21.45 -0.29 -6.60
C VAL A 9 -20.37 -1.10 -5.88
N GLY A 10 -19.68 -0.45 -4.93
CA GLY A 10 -18.83 -1.15 -3.98
C GLY A 10 -19.70 -1.94 -3.00
N VAL A 11 -20.16 -3.13 -3.39
CA VAL A 11 -20.77 -4.06 -2.44
C VAL A 11 -19.65 -4.65 -1.59
N ALA A 12 -19.32 -3.99 -0.49
CA ALA A 12 -18.42 -4.53 0.52
C ALA A 12 -19.19 -5.58 1.35
N THR A 13 -19.28 -6.81 0.83
CA THR A 13 -19.84 -7.98 1.55
C THR A 13 -18.80 -8.70 2.41
N ILE A 14 -17.63 -8.09 2.63
CA ILE A 14 -16.51 -8.70 3.37
C ILE A 14 -16.47 -8.04 4.73
N GLU A 15 -16.76 -8.81 5.77
CA GLU A 15 -16.55 -8.41 7.16
C GLU A 15 -15.03 -8.28 7.36
N ILE A 16 -14.57 -7.05 7.61
CA ILE A 16 -13.15 -6.76 7.80
C ILE A 16 -12.79 -7.22 9.20
N HIS A 17 -11.98 -8.27 9.28
CA HIS A 17 -11.45 -8.71 10.57
C HIS A 17 -10.00 -8.24 10.74
N ASP A 18 -9.60 -8.08 11.99
CA ASP A 18 -8.20 -7.91 12.33
C ASP A 18 -7.39 -9.10 11.77
N PRO A 19 -6.13 -8.86 11.34
CA PRO A 19 -5.26 -9.97 10.99
C PRO A 19 -5.09 -10.88 12.22
N ALA A 20 -4.73 -12.15 11.99
CA ALA A 20 -4.74 -13.19 13.02
C ALA A 20 -3.83 -12.89 14.24
N ASP A 21 -2.89 -11.96 14.07
CA ASP A 21 -1.92 -11.49 15.05
C ASP A 21 -2.34 -10.17 15.75
N GLY A 22 -3.58 -9.70 15.53
CA GLY A 22 -4.10 -8.45 16.07
C GLY A 22 -3.43 -7.19 15.53
N GLY A 23 -2.70 -7.28 14.41
CA GLY A 23 -1.97 -6.15 13.81
C GLY A 23 -0.55 -5.96 14.37
N SER A 24 -0.06 -6.88 15.20
CA SER A 24 1.27 -6.78 15.80
C SER A 24 2.40 -6.85 14.77
N ALA A 25 2.31 -7.66 13.71
CA ALA A 25 3.30 -7.67 12.64
C ALA A 25 3.32 -6.35 11.87
N LEU A 26 2.15 -5.74 11.63
CA LEU A 26 2.05 -4.42 10.99
C LEU A 26 2.73 -3.35 11.83
N ALA A 27 2.41 -3.29 13.13
CA ALA A 27 3.05 -2.35 14.05
C ALA A 27 4.58 -2.55 14.07
N ALA A 28 5.06 -3.79 14.21
CA ALA A 28 6.49 -4.09 14.22
C ALA A 28 7.18 -3.75 12.89
N ALA A 29 6.51 -3.91 11.74
CA ALA A 29 7.06 -3.49 10.45
C ALA A 29 7.16 -1.96 10.36
N LEU A 30 6.12 -1.25 10.80
CA LEU A 30 6.09 0.22 10.82
C LEU A 30 7.07 0.82 11.85
N GLU A 31 7.46 0.07 12.88
CA GLU A 31 8.54 0.45 13.78
C GLU A 31 9.91 0.54 13.09
N ARG A 32 10.08 -0.10 11.93
CA ARG A 32 11.30 -0.08 11.13
C ARG A 32 11.09 0.64 9.78
N ILE A 33 10.04 1.46 9.68
CA ILE A 33 9.61 2.09 8.43
C ILE A 33 10.70 2.99 7.81
N ASP A 34 11.54 3.57 8.66
CA ASP A 34 12.70 4.40 8.32
C ASP A 34 13.81 3.63 7.58
N GLY A 35 13.80 2.30 7.65
CA GLY A 35 14.70 1.43 6.90
C GLY A 35 14.16 1.00 5.53
N TYR A 36 13.02 1.53 5.08
CA TYR A 36 12.44 1.27 3.77
C TYR A 36 12.48 2.53 2.90
N ASP A 37 12.70 2.33 1.60
CA ASP A 37 12.61 3.41 0.62
C ASP A 37 11.16 3.67 0.23
N TRP A 38 10.32 2.63 0.26
CA TRP A 38 8.91 2.72 -0.11
C TRP A 38 7.99 1.95 0.81
N LEU A 39 6.81 2.54 1.03
CA LEU A 39 5.62 1.91 1.58
C LEU A 39 4.58 1.78 0.46
N VAL A 40 4.14 0.55 0.20
CA VAL A 40 3.10 0.24 -0.78
C VAL A 40 1.83 -0.20 -0.05
N VAL A 41 0.71 0.48 -0.33
CA VAL A 41 -0.60 0.14 0.25
C VAL A 41 -1.65 -0.05 -0.83
N THR A 42 -2.28 -1.23 -0.84
CA THR A 42 -3.10 -1.68 -1.96
C THR A 42 -4.61 -1.50 -1.75
N SER A 43 -5.06 -1.07 -0.57
CA SER A 43 -6.48 -0.88 -0.26
C SER A 43 -6.73 0.25 0.76
N PRO A 44 -7.92 0.87 0.75
CA PRO A 44 -8.29 1.88 1.75
C PRO A 44 -8.23 1.34 3.18
N ASN A 45 -8.68 0.09 3.38
CA ASN A 45 -8.62 -0.55 4.69
C ASN A 45 -7.17 -0.71 5.16
N GLY A 46 -6.28 -1.16 4.28
CA GLY A 46 -4.85 -1.22 4.57
C GLY A 46 -4.28 0.14 4.94
N ALA A 47 -4.69 1.21 4.25
CA ALA A 47 -4.24 2.57 4.56
C ALA A 47 -4.70 3.03 5.95
N THR A 48 -5.96 2.80 6.31
CA THR A 48 -6.45 3.11 7.66
C THR A 48 -5.64 2.36 8.72
N ARG A 49 -5.44 1.05 8.55
CA ARG A 49 -4.65 0.25 9.50
C ARG A 49 -3.20 0.71 9.62
N VAL A 50 -2.58 1.06 8.50
CA VAL A 50 -1.22 1.59 8.48
C VAL A 50 -1.15 2.90 9.26
N LEU A 51 -2.06 3.85 8.99
CA LEU A 51 -2.05 5.15 9.66
C LEU A 51 -2.32 5.03 11.16
N ASP A 52 -3.26 4.17 11.56
CA ASP A 52 -3.57 3.88 12.96
C ASP A 52 -2.36 3.29 13.69
N ALA A 53 -1.65 2.34 13.05
CA ALA A 53 -0.49 1.68 13.63
C ALA A 53 0.80 2.53 13.59
N LEU A 54 0.92 3.44 12.62
CA LEU A 54 2.07 4.32 12.47
C LEU A 54 2.16 5.32 13.62
N GLY A 55 1.01 5.85 14.06
CA GLY A 55 0.88 6.85 15.13
C GLY A 55 1.44 8.23 14.78
N ASP A 56 2.73 8.32 14.45
CA ASP A 56 3.42 9.55 14.05
C ASP A 56 3.83 9.51 12.57
N VAL A 57 3.14 10.32 11.76
CA VAL A 57 3.35 10.39 10.31
C VAL A 57 4.76 10.87 9.92
N ARG A 58 5.49 11.56 10.82
CA ARG A 58 6.86 12.02 10.55
C ARG A 58 7.83 10.87 10.31
N ARG A 59 7.48 9.66 10.74
CA ARG A 59 8.26 8.45 10.48
C ARG A 59 8.33 8.07 9.01
N LEU A 60 7.40 8.57 8.18
CA LEU A 60 7.44 8.42 6.72
C LEU A 60 8.36 9.46 6.05
N ALA A 61 9.03 10.33 6.80
CA ALA A 61 9.96 11.29 6.21
C ALA A 61 11.09 10.56 5.47
N GLY A 62 11.18 10.77 4.16
CA GLY A 62 12.15 10.10 3.28
C GLY A 62 11.68 8.74 2.75
N VAL A 63 10.49 8.27 3.14
CA VAL A 63 9.88 7.03 2.63
C VAL A 63 8.82 7.40 1.59
N GLY A 64 8.98 6.90 0.37
CA GLY A 64 7.99 7.09 -0.68
C GLY A 64 6.70 6.32 -0.38
N VAL A 65 5.54 6.93 -0.59
CA VAL A 65 4.23 6.29 -0.38
C VAL A 65 3.58 6.02 -1.73
N ALA A 66 3.37 4.74 -2.05
CA ALA A 66 2.68 4.32 -3.25
C ALA A 66 1.35 3.64 -2.91
N VAL A 67 0.30 4.01 -3.65
CA VAL A 67 -1.04 3.43 -3.48
C VAL A 67 -1.65 3.05 -4.81
N ILE A 68 -2.46 1.99 -4.84
CA ILE A 68 -3.04 1.50 -6.12
C ILE A 68 -4.13 2.43 -6.66
N GLY A 69 -5.00 2.99 -5.80
CA GLY A 69 -6.21 3.66 -6.28
C GLY A 69 -6.60 4.90 -5.47
N PRO A 70 -7.51 5.72 -6.03
CA PRO A 70 -7.89 7.01 -5.46
C PRO A 70 -8.56 6.87 -4.08
N GLY A 71 -9.32 5.79 -3.84
CA GLY A 71 -9.91 5.52 -2.53
C GLY A 71 -8.86 5.31 -1.44
N THR A 72 -7.74 4.67 -1.77
CA THR A 72 -6.61 4.50 -0.84
C THR A 72 -5.88 5.81 -0.63
N ALA A 73 -5.67 6.57 -1.71
CA ALA A 73 -5.02 7.89 -1.65
C ALA A 73 -5.79 8.86 -0.76
N GLU A 74 -7.13 8.85 -0.82
CA GLU A 74 -7.96 9.73 0.00
C GLU A 74 -7.77 9.50 1.51
N VAL A 75 -7.54 8.26 1.93
CA VAL A 75 -7.26 7.94 3.34
C VAL A 75 -5.96 8.62 3.78
N PHE A 76 -4.90 8.54 2.98
CA PHE A 76 -3.63 9.23 3.27
C PHE A 76 -3.80 10.76 3.27
N ARG A 77 -4.54 11.31 2.30
CA ARG A 77 -4.80 12.76 2.23
C ARG A 77 -5.59 13.29 3.42
N SER A 78 -6.51 12.48 3.95
CA SER A 78 -7.23 12.81 5.18
C SER A 78 -6.28 12.97 6.37
N ALA A 79 -5.18 12.21 6.38
CA ALA A 79 -4.07 12.30 7.33
C ALA A 79 -2.96 13.29 6.91
N ARG A 80 -3.21 14.15 5.91
CA ARG A 80 -2.27 15.16 5.38
C ARG A 80 -0.99 14.57 4.76
N ILE A 81 -1.05 13.34 4.26
CA ILE A 81 0.00 12.69 3.49
C ILE A 81 -0.46 12.64 2.04
N GLU A 82 0.31 13.20 1.11
CA GLU A 82 0.07 12.99 -0.33
C GLU A 82 0.89 11.76 -0.76
N PRO A 83 0.26 10.71 -1.32
CA PRO A 83 1.01 9.61 -1.90
C PRO A 83 1.89 10.09 -3.06
N ASP A 84 3.16 9.70 -3.06
CA ASP A 84 4.13 10.02 -4.10
C ASP A 84 3.82 9.31 -5.42
N LEU A 85 3.17 8.15 -5.35
CA LEU A 85 2.80 7.37 -6.54
C LEU A 85 1.36 6.87 -6.47
N ILE A 86 0.59 7.25 -7.49
CA ILE A 86 -0.73 6.70 -7.81
C ILE A 86 -0.70 6.33 -9.30
N PRO A 87 -0.84 5.04 -9.66
CA PRO A 87 -0.77 4.64 -11.06
C PRO A 87 -1.99 5.11 -11.85
N ALA A 88 -1.83 5.29 -13.15
CA ALA A 88 -2.94 5.65 -14.05
C ALA A 88 -4.00 4.52 -14.15
N ARG A 89 -3.56 3.27 -13.98
CA ARG A 89 -4.43 2.10 -13.90
C ARG A 89 -4.43 1.59 -12.46
N TYR A 90 -5.60 1.59 -11.82
CA TYR A 90 -5.74 1.25 -10.40
C TYR A 90 -5.72 -0.27 -10.14
N VAL A 91 -4.68 -0.94 -10.63
CA VAL A 91 -4.43 -2.38 -10.51
C VAL A 91 -2.94 -2.65 -10.22
N ALA A 92 -2.59 -3.86 -9.82
CA ALA A 92 -1.21 -4.23 -9.46
C ALA A 92 -0.23 -3.99 -10.62
N GLU A 93 -0.61 -4.36 -11.83
CA GLU A 93 0.19 -4.17 -13.04
C GLU A 93 0.42 -2.69 -13.36
N GLY A 94 -0.60 -1.86 -13.13
CA GLY A 94 -0.48 -0.41 -13.29
C GLY A 94 0.47 0.21 -12.29
N LEU A 95 0.45 -0.26 -11.03
CA LEU A 95 1.42 0.13 -10.03
C LEU A 95 2.84 -0.26 -10.46
N LEU A 96 3.05 -1.50 -10.86
CA LEU A 96 4.37 -2.01 -11.27
C LEU A 96 4.95 -1.25 -12.47
N GLU A 97 4.13 -0.87 -13.46
CA GLU A 97 4.58 -0.08 -14.60
C GLU A 97 5.01 1.34 -14.21
N ALA A 98 4.39 1.91 -13.18
CA ALA A 98 4.69 3.27 -12.72
C ALA A 98 5.75 3.31 -11.61
N PHE A 99 6.05 2.17 -10.98
CA PHE A 99 6.99 2.07 -9.88
C PHE A 99 8.42 2.25 -10.38
N PRO A 100 9.26 3.06 -9.70
CA PRO A 100 10.64 3.23 -10.12
C PRO A 100 11.43 1.91 -10.02
N PRO A 101 12.44 1.70 -10.89
CA PRO A 101 13.37 0.59 -10.71
C PRO A 101 14.15 0.76 -9.39
N ALA A 102 14.61 -0.34 -8.81
CA ALA A 102 15.47 -0.29 -7.63
C ALA A 102 16.78 0.46 -7.94
N PRO A 103 17.32 1.24 -6.99
CA PRO A 103 18.60 1.91 -7.16
C PRO A 103 19.77 0.92 -7.26
N GLU A 104 20.92 1.39 -7.77
CA GLU A 104 22.15 0.60 -7.74
C GLU A 104 22.55 0.28 -6.30
N GLY A 105 22.69 -1.01 -5.99
CA GLY A 105 22.92 -1.50 -4.62
C GLY A 105 21.66 -2.03 -3.92
N GLY A 106 20.49 -1.96 -4.57
CA GLY A 106 19.23 -2.46 -4.04
C GLY A 106 18.49 -1.43 -3.17
N GLY A 107 17.22 -1.70 -2.92
CA GLY A 107 16.36 -0.88 -2.07
C GLY A 107 15.26 -1.73 -1.45
N ARG A 108 14.63 -1.23 -0.38
CA ARG A 108 13.66 -1.97 0.42
C ARG A 108 12.25 -1.40 0.28
N VAL A 109 11.28 -2.28 0.06
CA VAL A 109 9.86 -1.94 -0.04
C VAL A 109 9.07 -2.72 1.01
N LEU A 110 8.25 -2.01 1.79
CA LEU A 110 7.25 -2.62 2.65
C LEU A 110 5.89 -2.62 1.93
N VAL A 111 5.30 -3.79 1.74
CA VAL A 111 3.97 -3.96 1.16
C VAL A 111 2.97 -4.30 2.26
N ALA A 112 2.05 -3.37 2.55
CA ALA A 112 0.93 -3.59 3.47
C ALA A 112 -0.34 -3.92 2.68
N GLN A 113 -0.82 -5.16 2.80
CA GLN A 113 -1.95 -5.67 2.01
C GLN A 113 -2.84 -6.65 2.80
N ALA A 114 -3.95 -7.08 2.22
CA ALA A 114 -4.78 -8.12 2.82
C ALA A 114 -4.01 -9.45 2.94
N ALA A 115 -4.29 -10.26 3.96
CA ALA A 115 -3.69 -11.58 4.13
C ALA A 115 -3.94 -12.53 2.93
N THR A 116 -5.01 -12.30 2.17
CA THR A 116 -5.43 -13.08 0.99
C THR A 116 -5.03 -12.43 -0.34
N ALA A 117 -4.25 -11.35 -0.30
CA ALA A 117 -3.88 -10.61 -1.50
C ALA A 117 -3.01 -11.47 -2.45
N ARG A 118 -3.21 -11.27 -3.76
CA ARG A 118 -2.43 -11.94 -4.80
C ARG A 118 -0.98 -11.45 -4.78
N GLU A 119 -0.05 -12.35 -5.08
CA GLU A 119 1.39 -12.05 -5.04
C GLU A 119 1.91 -11.19 -6.22
N VAL A 120 1.04 -10.76 -7.15
CA VAL A 120 1.45 -10.05 -8.38
C VAL A 120 2.32 -8.83 -8.09
N THR A 121 1.88 -7.96 -7.16
CA THR A 121 2.65 -6.76 -6.77
C THR A 121 4.00 -7.12 -6.17
N VAL A 122 4.04 -8.15 -5.32
CA VAL A 122 5.27 -8.57 -4.61
C VAL A 122 6.27 -9.18 -5.59
N ALA A 123 5.81 -10.08 -6.47
CA ALA A 123 6.64 -10.70 -7.49
C ALA A 123 7.22 -9.63 -8.44
N GLY A 124 6.37 -8.74 -8.96
CA GLY A 124 6.83 -7.70 -9.88
C GLY A 124 7.83 -6.72 -9.27
N LEU A 125 7.67 -6.34 -8.00
CA LEU A 125 8.64 -5.49 -7.31
C LEU A 125 9.99 -6.20 -7.11
N ARG A 126 9.97 -7.49 -6.77
CA ARG A 126 11.20 -8.30 -6.66
C ARG A 126 11.89 -8.45 -8.01
N ASP A 127 11.13 -8.68 -9.08
CA ASP A 127 11.64 -8.74 -10.45
C ASP A 127 12.26 -7.40 -10.90
N ALA A 128 11.76 -6.28 -10.38
CA ALA A 128 12.32 -4.94 -10.57
C ALA A 128 13.55 -4.64 -9.67
N GLY A 129 14.04 -5.62 -8.91
CA GLY A 129 15.26 -5.53 -8.11
C GLY A 129 15.07 -5.05 -6.66
N TRP A 130 13.82 -4.92 -6.20
CA TRP A 130 13.53 -4.50 -4.83
C TRP A 130 13.58 -5.67 -3.84
N GLU A 131 14.11 -5.41 -2.65
CA GLU A 131 13.91 -6.28 -1.49
C GLU A 131 12.52 -5.99 -0.90
N VAL A 132 11.63 -6.99 -0.91
CA VAL A 132 10.22 -6.78 -0.56
C VAL A 132 9.83 -7.56 0.69
N ASP A 133 9.46 -6.81 1.72
CA ASP A 133 8.80 -7.31 2.93
C ASP A 133 7.29 -7.15 2.80
N VAL A 134 6.55 -8.18 3.21
CA VAL A 134 5.08 -8.20 3.11
C VAL A 134 4.49 -8.32 4.50
N VAL A 135 3.50 -7.47 4.78
CA VAL A 135 2.77 -7.51 6.04
C VAL A 135 1.27 -7.49 5.79
N ALA A 136 0.55 -8.37 6.50
CA ALA A 136 -0.89 -8.42 6.46
C ALA A 136 -1.47 -7.28 7.31
N ALA A 137 -2.23 -6.39 6.68
CA ALA A 137 -2.90 -5.30 7.38
C ALA A 137 -4.28 -5.71 7.91
N TYR A 138 -4.95 -6.65 7.23
CA TYR A 138 -6.28 -7.17 7.59
C TYR A 138 -6.55 -8.50 6.89
N ARG A 139 -7.67 -9.15 7.22
CA ARG A 139 -8.16 -10.37 6.56
C ARG A 139 -9.60 -10.24 6.11
#